data_AF-A0A6B0Z461-F1
#
_entry.id   AF-A0A6B0Z461-F1
#
_cell.length_a   1.000
_cell.length_b   1.000
_cell.length_c   1.000
_cell.angle_alpha   90.00
_cell.angle_beta   90.00
_cell.angle_gamma   90.00
#
_symmetry.space_group_name_H-M   'P 1'
#
loop_
_entity.id
_entity.type
_entity.pdbx_description
1 polymer ?
#
loop_
_entity_poly.entity_id
_entity_poly.type
_entity_poly.pdbx_seq_one_letter_code
_entity_poly.pdbx_strand_id
1 'polypeptide(L)'
;MSKDEPATAAELTESIVEAIETAEALALTSVARGDFTQSEVISERLPPNLMQAKLYAEISMTSVPEIRSGIAEATAVASDLADMDSKYSPLLSMLRRLREAVSRNLS
;
A
#
# COMPACT_ATOMS: atom_id res chain seq x y z
N MET A 1 -24.64 4.92 3.76
CA MET A 1 -23.56 3.95 4.02
C MET A 1 -22.84 4.44 5.26
N SER A 2 -22.93 3.69 6.36
CA SER A 2 -22.28 4.06 7.62
C SER A 2 -20.76 4.03 7.43
N LYS A 3 -20.03 4.93 8.11
CA LYS A 3 -18.56 5.00 8.06
C LYS A 3 -17.84 3.83 8.77
N ASP A 4 -18.59 2.83 9.24
CA ASP A 4 -18.12 1.77 10.15
C ASP A 4 -18.19 0.35 9.55
N GLU A 5 -18.58 0.19 8.27
CA GLU A 5 -18.62 -1.14 7.66
C GLU A 5 -17.20 -1.65 7.31
N PRO A 6 -16.91 -2.94 7.55
CA PRO A 6 -15.66 -3.56 7.11
C PRO A 6 -15.56 -3.55 5.59
N ALA A 7 -14.36 -3.33 5.07
CA ALA A 7 -14.13 -3.31 3.62
C ALA A 7 -14.32 -4.71 3.04
N THR A 8 -15.05 -4.80 1.93
CA THR A 8 -15.22 -6.06 1.20
C THR A 8 -13.89 -6.54 0.62
N ALA A 9 -13.80 -7.84 0.31
CA ALA A 9 -12.62 -8.41 -0.36
C ALA A 9 -12.32 -7.73 -1.70
N ALA A 10 -13.35 -7.36 -2.47
CA ALA A 10 -13.20 -6.67 -3.73
C ALA A 10 -12.64 -5.24 -3.55
N GLU A 11 -13.22 -4.45 -2.63
CA GLU A 11 -12.74 -3.09 -2.34
C GLU A 11 -11.30 -3.09 -1.80
N LEU A 12 -10.95 -4.06 -0.95
CA LEU A 12 -9.58 -4.22 -0.48
C LEU A 12 -8.62 -4.58 -1.61
N THR A 13 -9.00 -5.53 -2.46
CA THR A 13 -8.17 -5.95 -3.59
C THR A 13 -7.92 -4.78 -4.54
N GLU A 14 -8.97 -4.04 -4.90
CA GLU A 14 -8.88 -2.85 -5.75
C GLU A 14 -7.97 -1.78 -5.13
N SER A 15 -8.15 -1.47 -3.85
CA SER A 15 -7.32 -0.50 -3.14
C SER A 15 -5.85 -0.91 -3.04
N ILE A 16 -5.57 -2.22 -2.89
CA ILE A 16 -4.20 -2.74 -2.88
C ILE A 16 -3.56 -2.65 -4.27
N VAL A 17 -4.32 -2.96 -5.32
CA VAL A 17 -3.86 -2.83 -6.72
C VAL A 17 -3.54 -1.38 -7.06
N GLU A 18 -4.43 -0.45 -6.73
CA GLU A 18 -4.19 0.99 -6.94
C GLU A 18 -2.90 1.45 -6.23
N ALA A 19 -2.64 0.93 -5.03
CA ALA A 19 -1.41 1.22 -4.28
C ALA A 19 -0.15 0.66 -4.94
N ILE A 20 -0.21 -0.55 -5.50
CA ILE A 20 0.89 -1.16 -6.25
C ILE A 20 1.18 -0.36 -7.51
N GLU A 21 0.16 -0.08 -8.33
CA GLU A 21 0.31 0.64 -9.60
C GLU A 21 0.86 2.06 -9.37
N THR A 22 0.40 2.74 -8.32
CA THR A 22 0.92 4.05 -7.94
C THR A 22 2.39 3.98 -7.51
N ALA A 23 2.76 2.96 -6.73
CA ALA A 23 4.14 2.76 -6.32
C ALA A 23 5.04 2.50 -7.55
N GLU A 24 4.63 1.63 -8.46
CA GLU A 24 5.37 1.32 -9.69
C GLU A 24 5.52 2.56 -10.59
N ALA A 25 4.48 3.36 -10.77
CA ALA A 25 4.54 4.62 -11.51
C ALA A 25 5.53 5.62 -10.88
N LEU A 26 5.57 5.68 -9.55
CA LEU A 26 6.53 6.52 -8.81
C LEU A 26 7.95 6.00 -8.94
N ALA A 27 8.17 4.68 -8.92
CA ALA A 27 9.47 4.07 -9.19
C ALA A 27 9.99 4.43 -10.59
N LEU A 28 9.14 4.31 -11.62
CA LEU A 28 9.49 4.67 -13.00
C LEU A 28 9.81 6.17 -13.13
N THR A 29 9.01 7.03 -12.49
CA THR A 29 9.26 8.47 -12.45
C THR A 29 10.58 8.81 -11.76
N SER A 30 10.92 8.07 -10.70
CA SER A 30 12.18 8.23 -9.96
C SER A 30 13.38 7.89 -10.87
N VAL A 31 13.32 6.78 -11.62
CA VAL A 31 14.35 6.42 -12.62
C VAL A 31 14.51 7.53 -13.67
N ALA A 32 13.41 8.04 -14.22
CA ALA A 32 13.44 9.08 -15.25
C ALA A 32 14.09 10.39 -14.77
N ARG A 33 14.13 10.63 -13.45
CA ARG A 33 14.74 11.80 -12.81
C ARG A 33 16.15 11.54 -12.27
N GLY A 34 16.64 10.31 -12.36
CA GLY A 34 17.94 9.89 -11.82
C GLY A 34 17.92 9.49 -10.34
N ASP A 35 16.75 9.37 -9.72
CA ASP A 35 16.54 8.99 -8.32
C ASP A 35 16.57 7.44 -8.15
N PHE A 36 17.67 6.79 -8.53
CA PHE A 36 17.76 5.33 -8.58
C PHE A 36 17.55 4.64 -7.22
N THR A 37 18.11 5.21 -6.14
CA THR A 37 17.95 4.66 -4.78
C THR A 37 16.49 4.67 -4.34
N GLN A 38 15.74 5.73 -4.65
CA GLN A 38 14.31 5.78 -4.31
C GLN A 38 13.52 4.75 -5.14
N SER A 39 13.86 4.59 -6.42
CA SER A 39 13.24 3.58 -7.29
C SER A 39 13.47 2.15 -6.79
N GLU A 40 14.70 1.85 -6.35
CA GLU A 40 15.07 0.55 -5.77
C GLU A 40 14.27 0.28 -4.49
N VAL A 41 14.26 1.23 -3.55
CA VAL A 41 13.47 1.14 -2.30
C VAL A 41 11.98 0.88 -2.60
N ILE A 42 11.41 1.58 -3.57
CA ILE A 42 10.02 1.38 -3.97
C ILE A 42 9.84 -0.04 -4.50
N SER A 43 10.63 -0.44 -5.49
CA SER A 43 10.47 -1.71 -6.21
C SER A 43 10.69 -2.93 -5.32
N GLU A 44 11.64 -2.86 -4.40
CA GLU A 44 12.00 -3.98 -3.52
C GLU A 44 11.10 -4.12 -2.29
N ARG A 45 10.45 -3.03 -1.85
CA ARG A 45 9.74 -3.03 -0.55
C ARG A 45 8.24 -2.78 -0.66
N LEU A 46 7.77 -2.00 -1.64
CA LEU A 46 6.35 -1.67 -1.74
C LEU A 46 5.54 -2.77 -2.45
N PRO A 47 5.77 -3.12 -3.73
CA PRO A 47 5.01 -4.19 -4.39
C PRO A 47 5.06 -5.52 -3.65
N PRO A 48 6.20 -6.04 -3.14
CA PRO A 48 6.23 -7.33 -2.47
C PRO A 48 5.32 -7.39 -1.23
N ASN A 49 5.36 -6.35 -0.38
CA ASN A 49 4.54 -6.27 0.82
C ASN A 49 3.04 -6.15 0.52
N LEU A 50 2.70 -5.42 -0.55
CA LEU A 50 1.31 -5.26 -0.98
C LEU A 50 0.79 -6.49 -1.74
N MET A 51 1.63 -7.18 -2.50
CA MET A 51 1.26 -8.38 -3.27
C MET A 51 0.83 -9.52 -2.35
N GLN A 52 1.51 -9.68 -1.20
CA GLN A 52 1.10 -10.65 -0.19
C GLN A 52 -0.29 -10.31 0.39
N ALA A 53 -0.54 -9.04 0.71
CA ALA A 53 -1.85 -8.59 1.18
C ALA A 53 -2.95 -8.81 0.12
N LYS A 54 -2.63 -8.54 -1.16
CA LYS A 54 -3.51 -8.78 -2.31
C LYS A 54 -3.92 -10.24 -2.41
N LEU A 55 -2.96 -11.17 -2.31
CA LEU A 55 -3.23 -12.60 -2.42
C LEU A 55 -4.29 -13.06 -1.39
N TYR A 56 -4.17 -12.62 -0.14
CA TYR A 56 -5.13 -12.96 0.91
C TYR A 56 -6.51 -12.31 0.66
N ALA A 57 -6.55 -11.06 0.19
CA ALA A 57 -7.80 -10.40 -0.18
C ALA A 57 -8.51 -11.10 -1.35
N GLU A 58 -7.76 -11.54 -2.38
CA GLU A 58 -8.30 -12.24 -3.55
C GLU A 58 -8.96 -13.58 -3.20
N ILE A 59 -8.45 -14.28 -2.18
CA ILE A 59 -9.06 -15.52 -1.67
C ILE A 59 -10.05 -15.26 -0.52
N SER A 60 -10.51 -14.01 -0.36
CA SER A 60 -11.50 -13.58 0.66
C SER A 60 -11.06 -13.80 2.11
N MET A 61 -9.76 -13.94 2.36
CA MET A 61 -9.18 -14.04 3.71
C MET A 61 -8.82 -12.63 4.23
N THR A 62 -9.81 -11.77 4.39
CA THR A 62 -9.61 -10.33 4.68
C THR A 62 -9.26 -10.01 6.13
N SER A 63 -9.37 -10.98 7.04
CA SER A 63 -9.13 -10.84 8.49
C SER A 63 -7.82 -11.49 8.95
N VAL A 64 -6.91 -11.79 8.04
CA VAL A 64 -5.60 -12.34 8.41
C VAL A 64 -4.63 -11.23 8.83
N PRO A 65 -3.83 -11.41 9.89
CA PRO A 65 -2.86 -10.42 10.34
C PRO A 65 -1.85 -9.98 9.27
N GLU A 66 -1.53 -10.86 8.33
CA GLU A 66 -0.55 -10.66 7.27
C GLU A 66 -0.94 -9.51 6.33
N ILE A 67 -2.24 -9.32 6.05
CA ILE A 67 -2.72 -8.16 5.27
C ILE A 67 -2.34 -6.87 6.00
N ARG A 68 -2.62 -6.80 7.32
CA ARG A 68 -2.29 -5.62 8.13
C ARG A 68 -0.78 -5.40 8.21
N SER A 69 0.01 -6.45 8.39
CA SER A 69 1.47 -6.36 8.46
C SER A 69 2.06 -5.83 7.14
N GLY A 70 1.69 -6.41 6.00
CA GLY A 70 2.17 -5.95 4.69
C GLY A 70 1.82 -4.49 4.41
N ILE A 71 0.59 -4.06 4.72
CA ILE A 71 0.18 -2.65 4.57
C ILE A 71 0.90 -1.73 5.55
N ALA A 72 1.13 -2.17 6.80
CA ALA A 72 1.84 -1.38 7.80
C ALA A 72 3.30 -1.14 7.38
N GLU A 73 3.97 -2.17 6.87
CA GLU A 73 5.33 -2.04 6.34
C GLU A 73 5.38 -1.13 5.11
N ALA A 74 4.45 -1.30 4.16
CA ALA A 74 4.35 -0.41 3.01
C ALA A 74 4.12 1.05 3.44
N THR A 75 3.27 1.26 4.45
CA THR A 75 3.02 2.60 5.03
C THR A 75 4.28 3.21 5.61
N ALA A 76 5.11 2.42 6.32
CA ALA A 76 6.37 2.88 6.87
C ALA A 76 7.35 3.32 5.77
N VAL A 77 7.52 2.49 4.73
CA VAL A 77 8.36 2.81 3.57
C VAL A 77 7.91 4.09 2.87
N ALA A 78 6.59 4.24 2.63
CA ALA A 78 6.06 5.45 2.02
C ALA A 78 6.21 6.68 2.92
N SER A 79 6.25 6.51 4.24
CA SER A 79 6.53 7.60 5.18
C SER A 79 7.98 8.06 5.06
N ASP A 80 8.93 7.12 5.08
CA ASP A 80 10.36 7.43 4.92
C ASP A 80 10.62 8.14 3.58
N LEU A 81 9.98 7.67 2.50
CA LEU A 81 10.06 8.31 1.19
C LEU A 81 9.46 9.72 1.21
N ALA A 82 8.29 9.92 1.83
CA ALA A 82 7.64 11.23 1.91
C ALA A 82 8.43 12.24 2.76
N ASP A 83 9.15 11.76 3.78
CA ASP A 83 10.07 12.58 4.58
C ASP A 83 11.28 13.05 3.74
N MET A 84 11.72 12.24 2.76
CA MET A 84 12.78 12.62 1.82
C MET A 84 12.28 13.53 0.70
N ASP A 85 11.12 13.24 0.13
CA ASP A 85 10.53 13.98 -0.99
C ASP A 85 9.00 13.96 -0.92
N SER A 86 8.41 15.14 -0.81
CA SER A 86 6.96 15.32 -0.70
C SER A 86 6.15 14.70 -1.85
N LYS A 87 6.76 14.40 -3.01
CA LYS A 87 6.10 13.72 -4.14
C LYS A 87 5.50 12.36 -3.76
N TYR A 88 6.00 11.72 -2.70
CA TYR A 88 5.49 10.44 -2.20
C TYR A 88 4.32 10.56 -1.20
N SER A 89 3.95 11.78 -0.78
CA SER A 89 2.83 12.02 0.16
C SER A 89 1.48 11.46 -0.29
N PRO A 90 1.11 11.47 -1.60
CA PRO A 90 -0.13 10.85 -2.06
C PRO A 90 -0.17 9.34 -1.80
N LEU A 91 0.94 8.63 -2.08
CA LEU A 91 1.07 7.20 -1.83
C LEU A 91 0.95 6.89 -0.33
N LEU A 92 1.63 7.66 0.52
CA LEU A 92 1.51 7.55 1.97
C LEU A 92 0.05 7.73 2.45
N SER A 93 -0.65 8.72 1.90
CA SER A 93 -2.05 9.00 2.26
C SER A 93 -2.97 7.84 1.87
N MET A 94 -2.75 7.25 0.70
CA MET A 94 -3.50 6.07 0.24
C MET A 94 -3.25 4.86 1.14
N LEU A 95 -1.99 4.56 1.47
CA LEU A 95 -1.63 3.45 2.34
C LEU A 95 -2.18 3.61 3.76
N ARG A 96 -2.24 4.84 4.29
CA ARG A 96 -2.89 5.12 5.58
C ARG A 96 -4.39 4.81 5.55
N ARG A 97 -5.10 5.22 4.50
CA ARG A 97 -6.53 4.89 4.33
C ARG A 97 -6.76 3.39 4.21
N LEU A 98 -5.91 2.70 3.45
CA LEU A 98 -5.95 1.25 3.31
C LEU A 98 -5.71 0.55 4.66
N ARG A 99 -4.74 1.02 5.45
CA ARG A 99 -4.48 0.51 6.80
C ARG A 99 -5.67 0.67 7.74
N GLU A 100 -6.35 1.82 7.68
CA GLU A 100 -7.58 2.05 8.42
C GLU A 100 -8.69 1.09 7.99
N ALA A 101 -8.85 0.86 6.69
CA ALA A 101 -9.83 -0.09 6.16
C ALA A 101 -9.58 -1.52 6.65
N VAL A 102 -8.34 -1.99 6.61
CA VAL A 102 -7.99 -3.33 7.09
C VAL A 102 -8.12 -3.46 8.61
N SER A 103 -7.88 -2.39 9.36
CA SER A 103 -8.04 -2.41 10.82
C SER A 103 -9.49 -2.66 11.23
N ARG A 104 -10.47 -2.19 10.44
CA ARG A 104 -11.90 -2.47 10.66
C ARG A 104 -12.31 -3.91 10.38
N ASN A 105 -11.53 -4.65 9.57
CA ASN A 105 -11.80 -6.06 9.28
C ASN A 105 -11.28 -7.01 10.36
N LEU A 106 -10.50 -6.48 11.32
CA LEU A 106 -9.89 -7.23 12.41
C LEU A 106 -10.50 -6.90 13.78
N SER A 107 -11.38 -5.91 13.85
CA SER A 107 -12.13 -5.48 15.05
C SER A 107 -13.44 -6.23 15.18
#